data_AF-A0A960JDZ9-F1
#
_entry.id   AF-A0A960JDZ9-F1
#
_cell.length_a   1.000
_cell.length_b   1.000
_cell.length_c   1.000
_cell.angle_alpha   90.00
_cell.angle_beta   90.00
_cell.angle_gamma   90.00
#
_symmetry.space_group_name_H-M   'P 1'
#
loop_
_entity.id
_entity.type
_entity.pdbx_description
1 polymer ?
#
loop_
_entity_poly.entity_id
_entity_poly.type
_entity_poly.pdbx_seq_one_letter_code
_entity_poly.pdbx_strand_id
1 'polypeptide(L)'
;MNNNGQTNSRQLQIQGLLDRCLQTKSLKSGFETGVGHLDEDSITAFVEGNLIEKESKPIISHLAECSFCRHKSAELIKLDLAFADTPPVVVDSNAEPTRIADVLGGIMAKIFGTNDSEVFAHNEKEEDSEETESEETKE
;
A
#
# COMPACT_ATOMS: atom_id res chain seq x y z
N MET A 1 18.67 -23.01 -22.63
CA MET A 1 18.23 -21.74 -23.23
C MET A 1 17.89 -20.81 -22.09
N ASN A 2 18.71 -19.77 -21.89
CA ASN A 2 18.77 -19.00 -20.64
C ASN A 2 17.77 -17.83 -20.69
N ASN A 3 16.61 -17.97 -20.04
CA ASN A 3 15.57 -16.93 -19.95
C ASN A 3 15.85 -15.84 -18.89
N ASN A 4 16.95 -15.94 -18.14
CA ASN A 4 17.22 -15.07 -16.98
C ASN A 4 17.48 -13.59 -17.32
N GLY A 5 17.88 -13.26 -18.55
CA GLY A 5 18.07 -11.86 -18.95
C GLY A 5 16.76 -11.12 -19.19
N GLN A 6 15.72 -11.83 -19.65
CA GLN A 6 14.44 -11.24 -20.04
C GLN A 6 13.54 -10.97 -18.82
N THR A 7 13.61 -11.81 -17.80
CA THR A 7 12.90 -11.61 -16.52
C THR A 7 13.44 -10.42 -15.74
N ASN A 8 14.76 -10.22 -15.72
CA ASN A 8 15.39 -9.09 -15.03
C ASN A 8 15.02 -7.75 -15.68
N SER A 9 15.05 -7.67 -17.02
CA SER A 9 14.65 -6.46 -17.75
C SER A 9 13.18 -6.09 -17.53
N ARG A 10 12.28 -7.07 -17.50
CA ARG A 10 10.85 -6.85 -17.25
C ARG A 10 10.61 -6.38 -15.81
N GLN A 11 11.32 -6.95 -14.84
CA GLN A 11 11.17 -6.58 -13.45
C GLN A 11 11.66 -5.15 -13.17
N LEU A 12 12.77 -4.73 -13.78
CA LEU A 12 13.24 -3.34 -13.71
C LEU A 12 12.25 -2.37 -14.37
N GLN A 13 11.59 -2.78 -15.44
CA GLN A 13 10.54 -1.98 -16.09
C GLN A 13 9.33 -1.78 -15.17
N ILE A 14 8.81 -2.86 -14.58
CA ILE A 14 7.68 -2.79 -13.64
C ILE A 14 8.06 -1.93 -12.43
N GLN A 15 9.26 -2.12 -11.88
CA GLN A 15 9.75 -1.33 -10.76
C GLN A 15 9.82 0.16 -11.11
N GLY A 16 10.34 0.53 -12.29
CA GLY A 16 10.37 1.92 -12.75
C GLY A 16 8.98 2.52 -12.97
N LEU A 17 7.99 1.72 -13.40
CA LEU A 17 6.60 2.17 -13.53
C LEU A 17 5.95 2.37 -12.17
N LEU A 18 6.18 1.46 -11.22
CA LEU A 18 5.70 1.58 -9.85
C LEU A 18 6.31 2.80 -9.15
N ASP A 19 7.63 3.00 -9.25
CA ASP A 19 8.31 4.15 -8.66
C ASP A 19 7.75 5.47 -9.18
N ARG A 20 7.53 5.56 -10.50
CA ARG A 20 6.91 6.75 -11.10
C ARG A 20 5.48 6.95 -10.61
N CYS A 21 4.67 5.88 -10.56
CA CYS A 21 3.30 5.95 -10.06
C CYS A 21 3.26 6.38 -8.59
N LEU A 22 4.13 5.83 -7.74
CA LEU A 22 4.25 6.17 -6.33
C LEU A 22 4.78 7.59 -6.12
N GLN A 23 5.70 8.08 -6.94
CA GLN A 23 6.15 9.48 -6.89
C GLN A 23 5.00 10.46 -7.19
N THR A 24 4.14 10.15 -8.17
CA THR A 24 2.93 10.95 -8.43
C THR A 24 1.90 10.92 -7.29
N LYS A 25 1.98 9.93 -6.40
CA LYS A 25 1.17 9.82 -5.17
C LYS A 25 1.82 10.54 -3.99
N SER A 26 3.12 10.35 -3.78
CA SER A 26 3.88 10.90 -2.64
C SER A 26 3.97 12.43 -2.68
N LEU A 27 4.04 13.04 -3.87
CA LEU A 27 3.97 14.50 -4.02
C LEU A 27 2.60 15.09 -3.59
N LYS A 28 1.60 14.25 -3.33
CA LYS A 28 0.22 14.64 -3.02
C LYS A 28 -0.22 14.32 -1.59
N SER A 29 0.62 13.69 -0.75
CA SER A 29 0.25 13.38 0.65
C SER A 29 0.19 14.63 1.56
N GLY A 30 0.48 15.82 1.02
CA GLY A 30 0.38 17.09 1.74
C GLY A 30 -0.22 18.23 0.91
N PHE A 31 -0.76 17.95 -0.29
CA PHE A 31 -1.38 18.97 -1.12
C PHE A 31 -2.83 18.59 -1.34
N GLU A 32 -3.72 19.42 -0.79
CA GLU A 32 -5.14 19.48 -1.09
C GLU A 32 -5.40 19.02 -2.54
N THR A 33 -6.45 18.23 -2.76
CA THR A 33 -7.03 18.04 -4.11
C THR A 33 -7.48 19.42 -4.57
N GLY A 34 -6.51 20.21 -5.06
CA GLY A 34 -6.66 21.62 -5.33
C GLY A 34 -7.83 21.78 -6.27
N VAL A 35 -8.72 22.70 -5.89
CA VAL A 35 -9.93 23.09 -6.59
C VAL A 35 -9.71 23.03 -8.11
N GLY A 36 -10.12 21.93 -8.75
CA GLY A 36 -9.96 21.75 -10.21
C GLY A 36 -9.22 20.51 -10.72
N HIS A 37 -8.93 19.48 -9.92
CA HIS A 37 -8.50 18.17 -10.43
C HIS A 37 -9.41 17.05 -9.97
N LEU A 38 -9.52 15.98 -10.77
CA LEU A 38 -10.22 14.76 -10.36
C LEU A 38 -9.52 14.11 -9.16
N ASP A 39 -10.32 13.57 -8.26
CA ASP A 39 -9.86 12.69 -7.19
C ASP A 39 -9.35 11.36 -7.76
N GLU A 40 -8.60 10.62 -6.94
CA GLU A 40 -7.93 9.41 -7.39
C GLU A 40 -8.91 8.26 -7.67
N ASP A 41 -10.01 8.19 -6.93
CA ASP A 41 -11.02 7.15 -7.08
C ASP A 41 -11.77 7.35 -8.40
N SER A 42 -12.13 8.59 -8.74
CA SER A 42 -12.74 8.94 -10.03
C SER A 42 -11.85 8.60 -11.22
N ILE A 43 -10.54 8.91 -11.13
CA ILE A 43 -9.58 8.56 -12.20
C ILE A 43 -9.44 7.04 -12.32
N THR A 44 -9.39 6.32 -11.19
CA THR A 44 -9.23 4.87 -11.16
C THR A 44 -10.47 4.18 -11.73
N ALA A 45 -11.67 4.54 -11.26
CA ALA A 45 -12.93 4.02 -11.77
C ALA A 45 -13.11 4.29 -13.27
N PHE A 46 -12.64 5.45 -13.76
CA PHE A 46 -12.65 5.77 -15.18
C PHE A 46 -11.70 4.86 -15.99
N VAL A 47 -10.46 4.66 -15.51
CA VAL A 47 -9.47 3.81 -16.19
C VAL A 47 -9.91 2.35 -16.23
N GLU A 48 -10.52 1.86 -15.16
CA GLU A 48 -11.04 0.49 -15.06
C GLU A 48 -12.33 0.27 -15.88
N GLY A 49 -12.97 1.34 -16.38
CA GLY A 49 -14.23 1.25 -17.10
C GLY A 49 -15.45 0.97 -16.20
N ASN A 50 -15.34 1.24 -14.90
CA ASN A 50 -16.36 0.97 -13.88
C ASN A 50 -17.39 2.10 -13.73
N LEU A 51 -17.40 3.08 -14.64
CA LEU A 51 -18.32 4.21 -14.63
C LEU A 51 -19.46 4.04 -15.63
N ILE A 52 -20.66 4.46 -15.23
CA ILE A 52 -21.78 4.53 -16.18
C ILE A 52 -21.65 5.76 -17.09
N GLU A 53 -22.38 5.77 -18.21
CA GLU A 53 -22.29 6.86 -19.21
C GLU A 53 -22.48 8.26 -18.59
N LYS A 54 -23.41 8.39 -17.65
CA LYS A 54 -23.69 9.67 -16.96
C LYS A 54 -22.50 10.17 -16.12
N GLU A 55 -21.75 9.26 -15.50
CA GLU A 55 -20.59 9.57 -14.66
C GLU A 55 -19.34 9.81 -15.51
N SER A 56 -19.22 9.11 -16.63
CA SER A 56 -18.08 9.27 -17.54
C SER A 56 -18.03 10.64 -18.23
N LYS A 57 -19.19 11.23 -18.56
CA LYS A 57 -19.29 12.52 -19.28
C LYS A 57 -18.50 13.66 -18.63
N PRO A 58 -18.71 14.01 -17.35
CA PRO A 58 -17.95 15.08 -16.71
C PRO A 58 -16.46 14.77 -16.61
N ILE A 59 -16.08 13.50 -16.43
CA ILE A 59 -14.68 13.08 -16.36
C ILE A 59 -14.00 13.23 -17.72
N ILE A 60 -14.64 12.81 -18.81
CA ILE A 60 -14.13 12.97 -20.17
C ILE A 60 -13.94 14.46 -20.49
N SER A 61 -14.92 15.30 -20.15
CA SER A 61 -14.82 16.75 -20.33
C SER A 61 -13.61 17.32 -19.60
N HIS A 62 -13.41 16.90 -18.34
CA HIS A 62 -12.26 17.33 -17.56
C HIS A 62 -10.93 16.86 -18.14
N LEU A 63 -10.83 15.60 -18.59
CA LEU A 63 -9.61 15.04 -19.18
C LEU A 63 -9.23 15.68 -20.52
N ALA A 64 -10.21 16.20 -21.26
CA ALA A 64 -9.96 16.98 -22.48
C ALA A 64 -9.22 18.28 -22.16
N GLU A 65 -9.62 18.95 -21.07
CA GLU A 65 -9.12 20.27 -20.69
C GLU A 65 -7.92 20.21 -19.73
N CYS A 66 -7.77 19.13 -18.97
CA CYS A 66 -6.75 19.00 -17.93
C CYS A 66 -5.62 18.02 -18.35
N SER A 67 -4.47 18.58 -18.75
CA SER A 67 -3.28 17.80 -19.09
C SER A 67 -2.76 16.95 -17.93
N PHE A 68 -2.91 17.43 -16.70
CA PHE A 68 -2.48 16.72 -15.49
C PHE A 68 -3.28 15.44 -15.26
N CYS A 69 -4.62 15.53 -15.23
CA CYS A 69 -5.47 14.36 -15.03
C CYS A 69 -5.33 13.37 -16.20
N ARG A 70 -5.13 13.88 -17.43
CA ARG A 70 -4.82 13.04 -18.60
C ARG A 70 -3.48 12.33 -18.49
N HIS A 71 -2.46 12.97 -17.93
CA HIS A 71 -1.17 12.33 -17.69
C HIS A 71 -1.29 11.23 -16.61
N LYS A 72 -2.00 11.52 -15.51
CA LYS A 72 -2.26 10.53 -14.46
C LYS A 72 -3.00 9.30 -14.98
N SER A 73 -4.08 9.48 -15.75
CA SER A 73 -4.82 8.34 -16.32
C SER A 73 -3.94 7.52 -17.28
N ALA A 74 -3.09 8.17 -18.08
CA ALA A 74 -2.17 7.48 -18.97
C ALA A 74 -1.11 6.64 -18.22
N GLU A 75 -0.57 7.12 -17.10
CA GLU A 75 0.38 6.33 -16.30
C GLU A 75 -0.30 5.13 -15.63
N LEU A 76 -1.54 5.26 -15.17
CA LEU A 76 -2.31 4.13 -14.64
C LEU A 76 -2.60 3.07 -15.72
N ILE A 77 -2.99 3.48 -16.92
CA ILE A 77 -3.20 2.56 -18.05
C ILE A 77 -1.89 1.83 -18.42
N LYS A 78 -0.75 2.53 -18.45
CA LYS A 78 0.55 1.89 -18.73
C LYS A 78 0.92 0.86 -17.67
N LEU A 79 0.59 1.13 -16.41
CA LEU A 79 0.82 0.20 -15.32
C LEU A 79 -0.05 -1.05 -15.48
N ASP A 80 -1.35 -0.87 -15.74
CA ASP A 80 -2.29 -1.97 -15.98
C ASP A 80 -1.83 -2.86 -17.15
N LEU A 81 -1.44 -2.25 -18.27
CA LEU A 81 -0.90 -2.98 -19.42
C LEU A 81 0.39 -3.76 -19.10
N ALA A 82 1.26 -3.23 -18.24
CA ALA A 82 2.47 -3.94 -17.83
C ALA A 82 2.17 -5.20 -16.99
N PHE A 83 1.04 -5.18 -16.27
CA PHE A 83 0.55 -6.33 -15.50
C PHE A 83 -0.29 -7.32 -16.33
N ALA A 84 -0.94 -6.88 -17.41
CA ALA A 84 -1.79 -7.73 -18.26
C ALA A 84 -1.06 -8.98 -18.82
N ASP A 85 0.23 -8.87 -19.11
CA ASP A 85 1.07 -9.98 -19.59
C ASP A 85 1.61 -10.88 -18.46
N THR A 86 1.20 -10.63 -17.21
CA THR A 86 1.61 -11.44 -16.05
C THR A 86 0.53 -12.50 -15.84
N PRO A 87 0.84 -13.80 -15.96
CA PRO A 87 -0.15 -14.82 -15.62
C PRO A 87 -0.60 -14.60 -14.17
N PRO A 88 -1.91 -14.69 -13.89
CA PRO A 88 -2.40 -14.53 -12.53
C PRO A 88 -1.63 -15.52 -11.64
N VAL A 89 -1.06 -15.01 -10.55
CA VAL A 89 -0.47 -15.87 -9.53
C VAL A 89 -1.64 -16.65 -8.95
N VAL A 90 -1.79 -17.89 -9.39
CA VAL A 90 -2.69 -18.85 -8.76
C VAL A 90 -2.05 -19.13 -7.40
N VAL A 91 -2.46 -18.37 -6.39
CA VAL A 91 -2.14 -18.71 -5.01
C VAL A 91 -2.85 -20.03 -4.78
N ASP A 92 -2.09 -21.09 -4.57
CA ASP A 92 -2.63 -22.41 -4.33
C ASP A 92 -3.47 -22.34 -3.05
N SER A 93 -4.80 -22.30 -3.17
CA SER A 93 -5.72 -22.19 -2.04
C SER A 93 -5.66 -23.41 -1.10
N ASN A 94 -4.88 -24.44 -1.46
CA ASN A 94 -4.57 -25.61 -0.65
C ASN A 94 -3.32 -25.48 0.23
N ALA A 95 -2.60 -24.36 0.19
CA ALA A 95 -1.68 -24.04 1.27
C ALA A 95 -2.52 -23.66 2.49
N GLU A 96 -2.86 -24.65 3.32
CA GLU A 96 -3.37 -24.41 4.67
C GLU A 96 -2.51 -23.30 5.31
N PRO A 97 -3.13 -22.25 5.89
CA PRO A 97 -2.37 -21.23 6.57
C PRO A 97 -1.60 -21.91 7.70
N THR A 98 -0.29 -22.11 7.49
CA THR A 98 0.65 -22.43 8.54
C THR A 98 0.58 -21.23 9.46
N ARG A 99 -0.22 -21.42 10.53
CA ARG A 99 -0.53 -20.56 11.69
C ARG A 99 -0.24 -19.08 11.50
N ILE A 100 -1.18 -18.22 11.88
CA ILE A 100 -1.02 -16.74 11.88
C ILE A 100 0.33 -16.31 12.50
N ALA A 101 0.85 -17.07 13.47
CA ALA A 101 2.18 -16.91 14.05
C ALA A 101 3.35 -17.01 13.04
N ASP A 102 3.29 -17.89 12.04
CA ASP A 102 4.34 -18.09 11.04
C ASP A 102 4.34 -16.95 10.01
N VAL A 103 3.15 -16.44 9.65
CA VAL A 103 2.99 -15.27 8.78
C VAL A 103 3.49 -14.01 9.47
N LEU A 104 3.07 -13.79 10.72
CA LEU A 104 3.53 -12.66 11.53
C LEU A 104 5.03 -12.76 11.83
N GLY A 105 5.54 -13.96 12.09
CA GLY A 105 6.95 -14.24 12.29
C GLY A 105 7.77 -13.93 11.04
N GLY A 106 7.27 -14.28 9.85
CA GLY A 106 7.91 -13.93 8.58
C GLY A 106 7.93 -12.42 8.30
N ILE A 107 6.85 -11.72 8.64
CA ILE A 107 6.78 -10.26 8.52
C ILE A 107 7.71 -9.58 9.52
N MET A 108 7.70 -9.99 10.79
CA MET A 108 8.57 -9.44 11.82
C MET A 108 10.05 -9.73 11.53
N ALA A 109 10.39 -10.94 11.10
CA ALA A 109 11.76 -11.28 10.71
C ALA A 109 12.24 -10.45 9.50
N LYS A 110 11.33 -10.08 8.60
CA LYS A 110 11.65 -9.25 7.43
C LYS A 110 11.78 -7.76 7.76
N ILE A 111 11.01 -7.27 8.74
CA ILE A 111 11.05 -5.86 9.17
C ILE A 111 12.21 -5.62 10.15
N PHE A 112 12.43 -6.53 11.10
CA PHE A 112 13.40 -6.35 12.18
C PHE A 112 14.73 -7.10 11.94
N GLY A 113 14.79 -7.96 10.92
CA GLY A 113 15.93 -8.85 10.72
C GLY A 113 16.01 -9.93 11.81
N THR A 114 16.64 -11.07 11.53
CA THR A 114 16.87 -12.14 12.52
C THR A 114 18.02 -11.78 13.47
N ASN A 115 17.96 -10.61 14.10
CA ASN A 115 18.89 -10.24 15.15
C ASN A 115 18.17 -10.35 16.48
N ASP A 116 18.74 -11.16 17.36
CA ASP A 116 18.41 -11.38 18.78
C ASP A 116 18.58 -10.08 19.60
N SER A 117 17.93 -8.99 19.17
CA SER A 117 17.93 -7.72 19.88
C SER A 117 16.69 -7.71 20.77
N GLU A 118 16.85 -8.28 21.96
CA GLU A 118 15.93 -8.12 23.09
C GLU A 118 15.45 -6.66 23.16
N VAL A 119 14.17 -6.45 22.83
CA VAL A 119 13.49 -5.18 23.07
C VAL A 119 13.27 -5.11 24.58
N PHE A 120 14.23 -4.52 25.30
CA PHE A 120 14.07 -4.11 26.69
C PHE A 120 12.92 -3.11 26.76
N ALA A 121 11.71 -3.62 27.05
CA ALA A 121 10.60 -2.79 27.47
C ALA A 121 10.96 -2.23 28.85
N HIS A 122 11.51 -1.02 28.88
CA HIS A 122 11.64 -0.23 30.09
C HIS A 122 10.23 0.00 30.65
N ASN A 123 9.87 -0.79 31.66
CA ASN A 123 8.74 -0.50 32.53
C ASN A 123 9.24 0.54 33.53
N GLU A 124 9.11 1.82 33.19
CA GLU A 124 9.24 2.88 34.18
C GLU A 124 8.09 2.73 35.16
N LYS A 125 8.41 2.22 36.35
CA LYS A 125 7.51 2.13 37.48
C LYS A 125 7.23 3.57 37.91
N GLU A 126 6.06 4.09 37.56
CA GLU A 126 5.56 5.35 38.11
C GLU A 126 5.48 5.20 39.63
N GLU A 127 6.40 5.87 40.34
CA GLU A 127 6.22 6.21 41.75
C GLU A 127 5.11 7.27 41.79
N ASP A 128 3.89 6.84 42.13
CA ASP A 128 2.89 7.75 42.68
C ASP A 128 2.59 7.38 44.13
N SER A 129 2.62 8.43 44.93
CA SER A 129 2.49 8.50 46.37
C SER A 129 1.02 8.40 46.84
N GLU A 130 0.87 8.15 48.15
CA GLU A 130 -0.29 8.42 49.02
C GLU A 130 -1.13 7.22 49.51
N GLU A 131 -0.79 6.83 50.75
CA GLU A 131 -1.62 6.50 51.93
C GLU A 131 -3.13 6.21 51.74
N THR A 132 -3.61 5.09 52.32
CA THR A 132 -4.45 5.09 53.55
C THR A 132 -4.84 3.67 53.99
N GLU A 133 -4.97 3.54 55.32
CA GLU A 133 -5.22 2.35 56.14
C GLU A 133 -6.54 1.61 55.91
N SER A 134 -6.57 0.30 56.20
CA SER A 134 -7.57 -0.28 57.12
C SER A 134 -7.25 -1.73 57.53
N GLU A 135 -6.95 -1.88 58.83
CA GLU A 135 -7.39 -2.92 59.79
C GLU A 135 -7.19 -4.41 59.46
N GLU A 136 -6.20 -5.01 60.14
CA GLU A 136 -6.11 -6.46 60.39
C GLU A 136 -6.31 -6.71 61.90
N THR A 137 -7.41 -7.37 62.23
CA THR A 137 -7.78 -7.85 63.56
C THR A 137 -6.81 -8.95 64.03
N LYS A 138 -6.35 -8.83 65.28
CA LYS A 138 -5.56 -9.85 65.98
C LYS A 138 -6.25 -10.22 67.28
N GLU A 139 -6.75 -11.45 67.35
CA GLU A 139 -6.63 -12.45 68.45
C GLU A 139 -7.69 -13.55 68.32
#